data_AF-A0A941PLG7-F1
#
_entry.id   AF-A0A941PLG7-F1
#
_cell.length_a   1.000
_cell.length_b   1.000
_cell.length_c   1.000
_cell.angle_alpha   90.00
_cell.angle_beta   90.00
_cell.angle_gamma   90.00
#
_symmetry.space_group_name_H-M   'P 1'
#
loop_
_entity.id
_entity.type
_entity.pdbx_description
1 polymer ?
#
loop_
_entity_poly.entity_id
_entity_poly.type
_entity_poly.pdbx_seq_one_letter_code
_entity_poly.pdbx_strand_id
1 'polypeptide(L)'
;MDGRLPSVTNSNALDRAAVSQSLGALAAAIGAGAIALISPPIALLLLAGLGARALLRAEQATPLNIATLAGPALAACIVGSFVGLAGAVGVLFVWRLQGDVRWSLSEAARLARAHARPAQATWRSLAHGWMTPAYGLALVAFTSPHVIAGLPLDLPHVPVWVPAAAGLAALVVVADWLLRRAADWRLGEVAVAPTIHMLTHHALFLLAFGTMFDLSAGIVALAAWRLAQAAPFKAPQASLTAVP
;
A
#
# COMPACT_ATOMS: atom_id res chain seq x y z
N MET A 1 1.77 -27.20 -31.45
CA MET A 1 1.47 -26.06 -30.54
C MET A 1 0.06 -25.62 -30.85
N ASP A 2 -0.90 -26.11 -30.09
CA ASP A 2 -2.31 -25.83 -30.35
C ASP A 2 -2.62 -24.39 -29.92
N GLY A 3 -2.77 -23.51 -30.89
CA GLY A 3 -3.10 -22.10 -30.73
C GLY A 3 -4.52 -21.85 -30.22
N ARG A 4 -4.97 -22.57 -29.19
CA ARG A 4 -6.22 -22.27 -28.50
C ARG A 4 -6.04 -20.97 -27.71
N LEU A 5 -6.55 -19.89 -28.29
CA LEU A 5 -6.77 -18.65 -27.56
C LEU A 5 -7.51 -18.98 -26.26
N PRO A 6 -7.04 -18.52 -25.09
CA PRO A 6 -7.77 -18.71 -23.84
C PRO A 6 -9.20 -18.21 -24.04
N SER A 7 -10.18 -19.06 -23.73
CA SER A 7 -11.59 -18.70 -23.93
C SER A 7 -11.93 -17.48 -23.08
N VAL A 8 -12.68 -16.54 -23.67
CA VAL A 8 -13.19 -15.30 -23.04
C VAL A 8 -13.89 -15.56 -21.69
N THR A 9 -14.38 -16.79 -21.47
CA THR A 9 -14.98 -17.24 -20.22
C THR A 9 -14.00 -17.26 -19.04
N ASN A 10 -12.73 -17.58 -19.26
CA ASN A 10 -11.72 -17.68 -18.20
C ASN A 10 -11.23 -16.31 -17.70
N SER A 11 -11.14 -15.29 -18.57
CA SER A 11 -10.74 -13.94 -18.16
C SER A 11 -11.78 -13.30 -17.21
N ASN A 12 -13.07 -13.46 -17.53
CA ASN A 12 -14.15 -12.88 -16.72
C ASN A 12 -14.27 -13.48 -15.30
N ALA A 13 -13.84 -14.72 -15.10
CA ALA A 13 -13.83 -15.35 -13.78
C ALA A 13 -12.64 -14.87 -12.94
N LEU A 14 -11.46 -14.75 -13.56
CA LEU A 14 -10.25 -14.24 -12.92
C LEU A 14 -10.40 -12.77 -12.50
N ASP A 15 -10.96 -11.94 -13.38
CA ASP A 15 -11.26 -10.54 -13.05
C ASP A 15 -12.20 -10.45 -11.85
N ARG A 16 -13.31 -11.20 -11.85
CA ARG A 16 -14.28 -11.19 -10.73
C ARG A 16 -13.64 -11.62 -9.40
N ALA A 17 -12.76 -12.62 -9.42
CA ALA A 17 -12.05 -13.06 -8.21
C ALA A 17 -11.05 -12.02 -7.71
N ALA A 18 -10.28 -11.39 -8.60
CA ALA A 18 -9.32 -10.35 -8.22
C ALA A 18 -10.01 -9.06 -7.71
N VAL A 19 -11.14 -8.71 -8.32
CA VAL A 19 -12.00 -7.60 -7.90
C VAL A 19 -12.59 -7.87 -6.52
N SER A 20 -13.21 -9.04 -6.32
CA SER A 20 -13.82 -9.39 -5.03
C SER A 20 -12.78 -9.47 -3.92
N GLN A 21 -11.59 -9.99 -4.21
CA GLN A 21 -10.47 -9.98 -3.27
C GLN A 21 -10.04 -8.56 -2.90
N SER A 22 -9.90 -7.67 -3.87
CA SER A 22 -9.49 -6.28 -3.62
C SER A 22 -10.53 -5.50 -2.82
N LEU A 23 -11.82 -5.70 -3.09
CA LEU A 23 -12.91 -5.10 -2.33
C LEU A 23 -13.02 -5.69 -0.92
N GLY A 24 -12.88 -7.00 -0.76
CA GLY A 24 -12.84 -7.66 0.53
C GLY A 24 -11.67 -7.18 1.40
N ALA A 25 -10.51 -6.96 0.78
CA ALA A 25 -9.36 -6.40 1.48
C ALA A 25 -9.54 -4.93 1.85
N LEU A 26 -10.17 -4.12 1.00
CA LEU A 26 -10.55 -2.74 1.34
C LEU A 26 -11.54 -2.72 2.52
N ALA A 27 -12.55 -3.58 2.51
CA ALA A 27 -13.50 -3.69 3.63
C ALA A 27 -12.80 -4.09 4.94
N ALA A 28 -11.88 -5.06 4.89
CA ALA A 28 -11.06 -5.44 6.04
C ALA A 28 -10.17 -4.28 6.54
N ALA A 29 -9.60 -3.51 5.63
CA ALA A 29 -8.79 -2.33 5.94
C ALA A 29 -9.60 -1.24 6.66
N ILE A 30 -10.75 -0.86 6.08
CA ILE A 30 -11.65 0.14 6.68
C ILE A 30 -12.15 -0.34 8.04
N GLY A 31 -12.58 -1.61 8.14
CA GLY A 31 -13.05 -2.21 9.39
C GLY A 31 -11.97 -2.21 10.48
N ALA A 32 -10.75 -2.64 10.16
CA ALA A 32 -9.65 -2.64 11.11
C ALA A 32 -9.23 -1.23 11.53
N GLY A 33 -9.20 -0.28 10.59
CA GLY A 33 -8.93 1.13 10.90
C GLY A 33 -9.99 1.75 11.80
N ALA A 34 -11.28 1.53 11.50
CA ALA A 34 -12.39 2.00 12.34
C ALA A 34 -12.33 1.38 13.76
N ILE A 35 -12.00 0.09 13.85
CA ILE A 35 -11.83 -0.58 15.15
C ILE A 35 -10.61 -0.04 15.90
N ALA A 36 -9.53 0.33 15.22
CA ALA A 36 -8.36 0.95 15.86
C ALA A 36 -8.68 2.29 16.52
N LEU A 37 -9.63 3.07 15.97
CA LEU A 37 -10.11 4.32 16.58
C LEU A 37 -10.86 4.08 17.89
N ILE A 38 -11.55 2.94 18.02
CA ILE A 38 -12.40 2.61 19.17
C ILE A 38 -11.61 1.80 20.21
N SER A 39 -10.83 0.83 19.76
CA SER A 39 -10.09 -0.13 20.58
C SER A 39 -8.82 -0.63 19.87
N PRO A 40 -7.67 0.04 20.10
CA PRO A 40 -6.38 -0.40 19.58
C PRO A 40 -6.04 -1.87 19.89
N PRO A 41 -6.31 -2.41 21.10
CA PRO A 41 -6.03 -3.82 21.39
C PRO A 41 -6.82 -4.79 20.50
N ILE A 42 -8.10 -4.53 20.24
CA ILE A 42 -8.92 -5.38 19.36
C ILE A 42 -8.39 -5.30 17.92
N ALA A 43 -7.98 -4.11 17.48
CA ALA A 43 -7.40 -3.95 16.15
C ALA A 43 -6.09 -4.75 15.99
N LEU A 44 -5.24 -4.80 17.01
CA LEU A 44 -4.05 -5.66 17.02
C LEU A 44 -4.40 -7.15 16.95
N LEU A 45 -5.43 -7.60 17.65
CA LEU A 45 -5.91 -8.99 17.56
C LEU A 45 -6.43 -9.30 16.15
N LEU A 46 -7.12 -8.36 15.49
CA LEU A 46 -7.55 -8.52 14.10
C LEU A 46 -6.37 -8.61 13.14
N LEU A 47 -5.35 -7.76 13.30
CA LEU A 47 -4.12 -7.84 12.52
C LEU A 47 -3.40 -9.18 12.74
N ALA A 48 -3.34 -9.67 13.99
CA ALA A 48 -2.77 -10.97 14.31
C ALA A 48 -3.55 -12.11 13.63
N GLY A 49 -4.89 -12.06 13.65
CA GLY A 49 -5.74 -13.03 12.96
C GLY A 49 -5.56 -13.01 11.44
N LEU A 50 -5.48 -11.82 10.83
CA LEU A 50 -5.18 -11.67 9.40
C LEU A 50 -3.79 -12.17 9.05
N GLY A 51 -2.80 -11.91 9.92
CA GLY A 51 -1.43 -12.43 9.81
C GLY A 51 -1.39 -13.95 9.87
N ALA A 52 -2.07 -14.57 10.84
CA ALA A 52 -2.19 -16.02 10.94
C ALA A 52 -2.84 -16.61 9.69
N ARG A 53 -3.93 -16.00 9.20
CA ARG A 53 -4.58 -16.42 7.95
C ARG A 53 -3.63 -16.33 6.75
N ALA A 54 -2.86 -15.26 6.65
CA ALA A 54 -1.89 -15.07 5.56
C ALA A 54 -0.78 -16.12 5.62
N LEU A 55 -0.27 -16.44 6.81
CA LEU A 55 0.75 -17.47 7.02
C LEU A 55 0.22 -18.87 6.65
N LEU A 56 -0.99 -19.22 7.09
CA LEU A 56 -1.60 -20.52 6.79
C LEU A 56 -1.86 -20.72 5.28
N ARG A 57 -2.13 -19.64 4.54
CA ARG A 57 -2.34 -19.67 3.09
C ARG A 57 -1.05 -19.67 2.27
N ALA A 58 0.09 -19.35 2.90
CA ALA A 58 1.38 -19.36 2.25
C ALA A 58 1.97 -20.79 2.25
N GLU A 59 1.25 -21.76 1.66
CA GLU A 59 1.59 -23.19 1.64
C GLU A 59 2.95 -23.54 0.97
N GLN A 60 3.70 -22.55 0.47
CA GLN A 60 5.03 -22.70 -0.13
C GLN A 60 5.95 -21.51 0.20
N ALA A 61 5.83 -20.92 1.40
CA ALA A 61 6.53 -19.68 1.74
C ALA A 61 8.06 -19.79 1.60
N THR A 62 8.62 -18.93 0.74
CA THR A 62 10.03 -18.50 0.81
C THR A 62 10.40 -18.19 2.27
N PRO A 63 11.57 -18.62 2.76
CA PRO A 63 11.99 -18.37 4.14
C PRO A 63 11.95 -16.87 4.44
N LEU A 64 11.45 -16.53 5.64
CA LEU A 64 11.38 -15.15 6.12
C LEU A 64 12.80 -14.57 6.14
N ASN A 65 13.09 -13.65 5.23
CA ASN A 65 14.42 -13.07 5.12
C ASN A 65 14.58 -11.94 6.14
N ILE A 66 14.99 -12.28 7.36
CA ILE A 66 15.21 -11.32 8.46
C ILE A 66 16.26 -10.26 8.11
N ALA A 67 17.24 -10.60 7.26
CA ALA A 67 18.32 -9.68 6.88
C ALA A 67 17.79 -8.40 6.21
N THR A 68 16.58 -8.48 5.65
CA THR A 68 15.89 -7.33 5.08
C THR A 68 15.62 -6.25 6.16
N LEU A 69 15.26 -6.65 7.38
CA LEU A 69 15.03 -5.70 8.47
C LEU A 69 16.31 -5.00 8.97
N ALA A 70 17.50 -5.48 8.60
CA ALA A 70 18.76 -4.92 9.07
C ALA A 70 18.99 -3.48 8.60
N GLY A 71 18.66 -3.15 7.35
CA GLY A 71 18.84 -1.79 6.82
C GLY A 71 17.99 -0.74 7.55
N PRO A 72 16.66 -0.94 7.66
CA PRO A 72 15.76 -0.06 8.41
C PRO A 72 16.11 0.03 9.88
N ALA A 73 16.46 -1.11 10.51
CA ALA A 73 16.88 -1.13 11.91
C ALA A 73 18.17 -0.33 12.13
N LEU A 74 19.17 -0.51 11.26
CA LEU A 74 20.42 0.26 11.32
C LEU A 74 20.17 1.75 11.12
N ALA A 75 19.36 2.13 10.12
CA ALA A 75 19.01 3.53 9.88
C ALA A 75 18.26 4.15 11.08
N ALA A 76 17.32 3.41 11.68
CA ALA A 76 16.62 3.84 12.88
C ALA A 76 17.56 3.97 14.09
N CYS A 77 18.52 3.06 14.27
CA CYS A 77 19.54 3.15 15.31
C CYS A 77 20.47 4.36 15.12
N ILE A 78 20.92 4.62 13.88
CA ILE A 78 21.75 5.77 13.55
C ILE A 78 20.99 7.07 13.82
N VAL A 79 19.80 7.25 13.25
CA VAL A 79 19.02 8.48 13.49
C VAL A 79 18.63 8.59 14.97
N GLY A 80 18.29 7.48 15.61
CA GLY A 80 17.94 7.41 17.02
C GLY A 80 19.08 7.83 17.96
N SER A 81 20.34 7.59 17.60
CA SER A 81 21.49 8.02 18.42
C SER A 81 21.74 9.53 18.33
N PHE A 82 21.32 10.20 17.25
CA PHE A 82 21.49 11.65 17.07
C PHE A 82 20.25 12.46 17.48
N VAL A 83 19.04 11.95 17.22
CA VAL A 83 17.77 12.70 17.33
C VAL A 83 16.81 12.05 18.36
N GLY A 84 17.20 10.90 18.94
CA GLY A 84 16.41 10.19 19.94
C GLY A 84 15.33 9.27 19.35
N LEU A 85 14.53 8.68 20.25
CA LEU A 85 13.53 7.66 19.89
C LEU A 85 12.52 8.16 18.84
N ALA A 86 12.12 9.42 18.92
CA ALA A 86 11.13 10.00 18.01
C ALA A 86 11.61 9.99 16.54
N GLY A 87 12.88 10.34 16.31
CA GLY A 87 13.51 10.26 15.00
C GLY A 87 13.67 8.82 14.50
N ALA A 88 14.00 7.88 15.40
CA ALA A 88 14.06 6.46 15.06
C ALA A 88 12.69 5.92 14.59
N VAL A 89 11.61 6.28 15.29
CA VAL A 89 10.23 5.94 14.90
C VAL A 89 9.86 6.60 13.57
N GLY A 90 10.27 7.84 13.33
CA GLY A 90 10.11 8.54 12.05
C GLY A 90 10.74 7.79 10.88
N VAL A 91 11.97 7.27 11.03
CA VAL A 91 12.64 6.45 10.01
C VAL A 91 11.85 5.17 9.74
N LEU A 92 11.43 4.45 10.78
CA LEU A 92 10.64 3.22 10.63
C LEU A 92 9.30 3.49 9.94
N PHE A 93 8.66 4.61 10.26
CA PHE A 93 7.42 5.05 9.61
C PHE A 93 7.63 5.29 8.11
N VAL A 94 8.63 6.10 7.72
CA VAL A 94 8.93 6.39 6.31
C VAL A 94 9.28 5.11 5.56
N TRP A 95 10.12 4.27 6.15
CA TRP A 95 10.48 2.99 5.55
C TRP A 95 9.25 2.09 5.35
N ARG A 96 8.38 1.99 6.36
CA ARG A 96 7.16 1.19 6.28
C ARG A 96 6.23 1.70 5.18
N LEU A 97 6.04 3.02 5.11
CA LEU A 97 5.27 3.68 4.06
C LEU A 97 5.80 3.32 2.67
N GLN A 98 7.12 3.47 2.45
CA GLN A 98 7.76 3.11 1.18
C GLN A 98 7.58 1.63 0.84
N GLY A 99 7.71 0.74 1.83
CA GLY A 99 7.52 -0.69 1.66
C GLY A 99 6.10 -1.04 1.21
N ASP A 100 5.08 -0.40 1.79
CA ASP A 100 3.68 -0.65 1.43
C ASP A 100 3.35 -0.10 0.03
N VAL A 101 3.91 1.04 -0.36
CA VAL A 101 3.76 1.57 -1.74
C VAL A 101 4.43 0.65 -2.75
N ARG A 102 5.69 0.26 -2.52
CA ARG A 102 6.41 -0.65 -3.44
C ARG A 102 5.70 -1.98 -3.58
N TRP A 103 5.20 -2.53 -2.48
CA TRP A 103 4.40 -3.75 -2.51
C TRP A 103 3.14 -3.55 -3.37
N SER A 104 2.36 -2.50 -3.16
CA SER A 104 1.14 -2.25 -3.95
C SER A 104 1.45 -2.07 -5.44
N LEU A 105 2.50 -1.34 -5.79
CA LEU A 105 2.90 -1.19 -7.19
C LEU A 105 3.34 -2.52 -7.81
N SER A 106 4.07 -3.36 -7.06
CA SER A 106 4.47 -4.70 -7.52
C SER A 106 3.25 -5.61 -7.73
N GLU A 107 2.23 -5.46 -6.88
CA GLU A 107 0.99 -6.22 -6.96
C GLU A 107 0.13 -5.75 -8.15
N ALA A 108 0.00 -4.44 -8.35
CA ALA A 108 -0.63 -3.88 -9.55
C ALA A 108 0.08 -4.34 -10.83
N ALA A 109 1.42 -4.35 -10.85
CA ALA A 109 2.21 -4.87 -11.96
C ALA A 109 1.96 -6.37 -12.20
N ARG A 110 1.89 -7.17 -11.13
CA ARG A 110 1.58 -8.60 -11.19
C ARG A 110 0.19 -8.83 -11.78
N LEU A 111 -0.82 -8.11 -11.29
CA LEU A 111 -2.19 -8.16 -11.79
C LEU A 111 -2.27 -7.76 -13.27
N ALA A 112 -1.58 -6.69 -13.66
CA ALA A 112 -1.51 -6.25 -15.06
C ALA A 112 -0.89 -7.32 -15.98
N ARG A 113 0.21 -7.97 -15.57
CA ARG A 113 0.82 -9.07 -16.33
C ARG A 113 -0.09 -10.30 -16.41
N ALA A 114 -0.78 -10.64 -15.33
CA ALA A 114 -1.72 -11.76 -15.30
C ALA A 114 -2.89 -11.58 -16.27
N HIS A 115 -3.27 -10.33 -16.58
CA HIS A 115 -4.33 -10.00 -17.54
C HIS A 115 -3.78 -9.59 -18.93
N ALA A 116 -2.55 -10.01 -19.26
CA ALA A 116 -1.90 -9.75 -20.55
C ALA A 116 -1.82 -8.24 -20.94
N ARG A 117 -1.69 -7.35 -19.94
CA ARG A 117 -1.54 -5.89 -20.13
C ARG A 117 -0.18 -5.41 -19.60
N PRO A 118 0.96 -5.89 -20.13
CA PRO A 118 2.29 -5.59 -19.60
C PRO A 118 2.67 -4.10 -19.69
N ALA A 119 2.10 -3.35 -20.64
CA ALA A 119 2.30 -1.90 -20.74
C ALA A 119 1.86 -1.15 -19.47
N GLN A 120 0.89 -1.70 -18.73
CA GLN A 120 0.40 -1.13 -17.47
C GLN A 120 1.25 -1.55 -16.25
N ALA A 121 2.19 -2.49 -16.43
CA ALA A 121 3.13 -2.93 -15.40
C ALA A 121 4.46 -2.16 -15.43
N THR A 122 4.55 -1.10 -16.23
CA THR A 122 5.77 -0.31 -16.37
C THR A 122 5.90 0.71 -15.24
N TRP A 123 7.12 1.14 -14.93
CA TRP A 123 7.33 2.20 -13.95
C TRP A 123 6.57 3.48 -14.29
N ARG A 124 6.58 3.88 -15.57
CA ARG A 124 5.88 5.09 -16.03
C ARG A 124 4.38 5.02 -15.79
N SER A 125 3.77 3.86 -16.01
CA SER A 125 2.32 3.67 -15.80
C SER A 125 1.92 3.54 -14.33
N LEU A 126 2.88 3.28 -13.43
CA LEU A 126 2.64 3.06 -12.00
C LEU A 126 3.14 4.21 -11.12
N ALA A 127 3.90 5.16 -11.68
CA ALA A 127 4.48 6.28 -10.95
C ALA A 127 3.44 7.14 -10.22
N HIS A 128 2.21 7.22 -10.75
CA HIS A 128 1.10 7.91 -10.10
C HIS A 128 0.82 7.38 -8.68
N GLY A 129 1.06 6.09 -8.43
CA GLY A 129 0.85 5.48 -7.12
C GLY A 129 1.72 6.06 -6.00
N TRP A 130 2.81 6.76 -6.31
CA TRP A 130 3.61 7.46 -5.30
C TRP A 130 3.03 8.79 -4.83
N MET A 131 2.08 9.36 -5.57
CA MET A 131 1.65 10.73 -5.31
C MET A 131 0.80 10.86 -4.05
N THR A 132 -0.15 9.96 -3.81
CA THR A 132 -0.96 10.00 -2.57
C THR A 132 -0.16 9.67 -1.30
N PRO A 133 0.78 8.70 -1.28
CA PRO A 133 1.71 8.53 -0.17
C PRO A 133 2.63 9.75 0.06
N ALA A 134 3.16 10.37 -1.00
CA ALA A 134 4.02 11.53 -0.88
C ALA A 134 3.26 12.73 -0.28
N TYR A 135 2.03 12.97 -0.74
CA TYR A 135 1.14 13.94 -0.11
C TYR A 135 0.88 13.61 1.36
N GLY A 136 0.52 12.36 1.68
CA GLY A 136 0.29 11.93 3.05
C GLY A 136 1.51 12.14 3.95
N LEU A 137 2.70 11.78 3.50
CA LEU A 137 3.95 11.99 4.23
C LEU A 137 4.23 13.49 4.45
N ALA A 138 4.05 14.32 3.43
CA ALA A 138 4.22 15.77 3.55
C ALA A 138 3.23 16.37 4.56
N LEU A 139 1.99 15.87 4.58
CA LEU A 139 0.97 16.33 5.52
C LEU A 139 1.29 15.91 6.96
N VAL A 140 1.75 14.68 7.18
CA VAL A 140 2.23 14.21 8.49
C VAL A 140 3.44 15.04 8.95
N ALA A 141 4.40 15.31 8.07
CA ALA A 141 5.57 16.14 8.39
C ALA A 141 5.19 17.60 8.71
N PHE A 142 4.19 18.17 8.04
CA PHE A 142 3.69 19.53 8.30
C PHE A 142 2.91 19.61 9.62
N THR A 143 2.08 18.59 9.91
CA THR A 143 1.24 18.58 11.12
C THR A 143 2.00 18.14 12.37
N SER A 144 3.19 17.54 12.18
CA SER A 144 4.10 17.11 13.23
C SER A 144 3.39 16.42 14.40
N PRO A 145 2.64 15.32 14.14
CA PRO A 145 1.97 14.61 15.22
C PRO A 145 3.05 14.06 16.17
N HIS A 146 2.97 14.44 17.44
CA HIS A 146 3.97 14.06 18.43
C HIS A 146 3.90 12.58 18.84
N VAL A 147 2.81 11.87 18.50
CA VAL A 147 2.56 10.49 18.92
C VAL A 147 1.93 9.66 17.78
N ILE A 148 2.45 8.45 17.56
CA ILE A 148 1.83 7.37 16.78
C ILE A 148 1.75 6.12 17.64
N ALA A 149 0.56 5.54 17.81
CA ALA A 149 0.35 4.31 18.56
C ALA A 149 0.99 4.33 19.97
N GLY A 150 1.02 5.50 20.61
CA GLY A 150 1.65 5.70 21.93
C GLY A 150 3.16 5.89 21.90
N LEU A 151 3.82 5.85 20.74
CA LEU A 151 5.25 6.11 20.57
C LEU A 151 5.48 7.53 20.06
N PRO A 152 6.56 8.21 20.48
CA PRO A 152 6.86 9.52 19.97
C PRO A 152 7.22 9.42 18.48
N LEU A 153 6.68 10.34 17.67
CA LEU A 153 7.05 10.50 16.27
C LEU A 153 7.66 11.88 16.10
N ASP A 154 8.81 11.93 15.45
CA ASP A 154 9.38 13.17 14.95
C ASP A 154 9.76 13.01 13.49
N LEU A 155 9.27 13.92 12.66
CA LEU A 155 9.61 14.03 11.24
C LEU A 155 10.08 15.46 10.98
N PRO A 156 11.04 15.68 10.06
CA PRO A 156 11.47 17.02 9.71
C PRO A 156 10.29 17.90 9.32
N HIS A 157 10.03 18.94 10.11
CA HIS A 157 8.90 19.83 9.87
C HIS A 157 9.07 20.54 8.52
N VAL A 158 8.00 20.52 7.72
CA VAL A 158 7.99 21.16 6.40
C VAL A 158 7.03 22.36 6.41
N PRO A 159 7.32 23.44 5.69
CA PRO A 159 6.42 24.59 5.59
C PRO A 159 5.13 24.23 4.83
N VAL A 160 4.04 24.95 5.12
CA VAL A 160 2.68 24.69 4.58
C VAL A 160 2.59 24.57 3.05
N TRP A 161 3.48 25.22 2.30
CA TRP A 161 3.48 25.13 0.84
C TRP A 161 3.86 23.74 0.34
N VAL A 162 4.62 22.95 1.12
CA VAL A 162 5.04 21.58 0.75
C VAL A 162 3.84 20.62 0.64
N PRO A 163 3.01 20.42 1.67
CA PRO A 163 1.81 19.58 1.53
C PRO A 163 0.80 20.15 0.54
N ALA A 164 0.69 21.48 0.40
CA ALA A 164 -0.18 22.09 -0.60
C ALA A 164 0.27 21.75 -2.05
N ALA A 165 1.57 21.89 -2.34
CA ALA A 165 2.13 21.54 -3.64
C ALA A 165 2.05 20.02 -3.91
N ALA A 166 2.36 19.19 -2.91
CA ALA A 166 2.24 17.74 -3.03
C ALA A 166 0.79 17.30 -3.25
N GLY A 167 -0.17 17.92 -2.56
CA GLY A 167 -1.60 17.66 -2.72
C GLY A 167 -2.11 18.05 -4.11
N LEU A 168 -1.70 19.22 -4.62
CA LEU A 168 -2.04 19.65 -5.99
C LEU A 168 -1.43 18.71 -7.04
N ALA A 169 -0.16 18.34 -6.88
CA ALA A 169 0.51 17.39 -7.77
C ALA A 169 -0.19 16.02 -7.76
N ALA A 170 -0.56 15.52 -6.58
CA ALA A 170 -1.29 14.27 -6.44
C ALA A 170 -2.66 14.33 -7.09
N LEU A 171 -3.41 15.43 -6.91
CA LEU A 171 -4.70 15.63 -7.56
C LEU A 171 -4.57 15.58 -9.07
N VAL A 172 -3.63 16.33 -9.66
CA VAL A 172 -3.42 16.38 -11.11
C VAL A 172 -3.04 15.02 -11.67
N VAL A 173 -2.06 14.35 -11.05
CA VAL A 173 -1.55 13.06 -11.54
C VAL A 173 -2.60 11.95 -11.40
N VAL A 174 -3.34 11.92 -10.30
CA VAL A 174 -4.43 10.93 -10.10
C VAL A 174 -5.60 11.23 -11.05
N ALA A 175 -5.95 12.50 -11.27
CA ALA A 175 -7.00 12.87 -12.22
C ALA A 175 -6.62 12.48 -13.67
N ASP A 176 -5.39 12.77 -14.11
CA ASP A 176 -4.88 12.33 -15.42
C ASP A 176 -4.95 10.80 -15.55
N TRP A 177 -4.50 10.08 -14.53
CA TRP A 177 -4.59 8.62 -14.51
C TRP A 177 -6.04 8.12 -14.60
N LEU A 178 -6.96 8.68 -13.83
CA LEU A 178 -8.39 8.33 -13.86
C LEU A 178 -9.01 8.58 -15.23
N LEU A 179 -8.69 9.70 -15.88
CA LEU A 179 -9.14 10.01 -17.23
C LEU A 179 -8.67 8.97 -18.24
N ARG A 180 -7.40 8.54 -18.16
CA ARG A 180 -6.89 7.43 -18.98
C ARG A 180 -7.61 6.12 -18.71
N ARG A 181 -7.92 5.79 -17.45
CA ARG A 181 -8.70 4.59 -17.11
C ARG A 181 -10.14 4.66 -17.64
N ALA A 182 -10.75 5.84 -17.60
CA ALA A 182 -12.09 6.07 -18.16
C ALA A 182 -12.11 5.95 -19.68
N ALA A 183 -11.07 6.44 -20.36
CA ALA A 183 -10.88 6.23 -21.80
C ALA A 183 -10.71 4.75 -22.15
N ASP A 184 -9.82 4.04 -21.45
CA ASP A 184 -9.64 2.58 -21.62
C ASP A 184 -10.95 1.82 -21.36
N TRP A 185 -11.74 2.22 -20.36
CA TRP A 185 -13.04 1.59 -20.09
C TRP A 185 -14.03 1.79 -21.24
N ARG A 186 -14.10 3.00 -21.81
CA ARG A 186 -14.92 3.28 -23.00
C ARG A 186 -14.49 2.47 -24.22
N LEU A 187 -13.20 2.18 -24.35
CA LEU A 187 -12.63 1.36 -25.43
C LEU A 187 -12.74 -0.15 -25.17
N GLY A 188 -13.24 -0.58 -24.00
CA GLY A 188 -13.26 -2.00 -23.61
C GLY A 188 -11.87 -2.57 -23.30
N GLU A 189 -10.90 -1.69 -23.06
CA GLU A 189 -9.49 -2.02 -22.87
C GLU A 189 -9.01 -1.95 -21.42
N VAL A 190 -9.89 -1.61 -20.49
CA VAL A 190 -9.53 -1.45 -19.09
C VAL A 190 -9.11 -2.79 -18.48
N ALA A 191 -7.95 -2.80 -17.84
CA ALA A 191 -7.56 -3.90 -16.96
C ALA A 191 -8.22 -3.66 -15.60
N VAL A 192 -9.37 -4.28 -15.37
CA VAL A 192 -10.23 -3.98 -14.21
C VAL A 192 -9.51 -4.30 -12.90
N ALA A 193 -8.92 -5.49 -12.77
CA ALA A 193 -8.23 -5.92 -11.55
C ALA A 193 -7.13 -4.95 -11.06
N PRO A 194 -6.09 -4.60 -11.86
CA PRO A 194 -5.07 -3.65 -11.42
C PRO A 194 -5.63 -2.23 -11.24
N THR A 195 -6.66 -1.84 -12.00
CA THR A 195 -7.30 -0.52 -11.84
C THR A 195 -8.00 -0.41 -10.48
N ILE A 196 -8.80 -1.40 -10.09
CA ILE A 196 -9.45 -1.43 -8.78
C ILE A 196 -8.43 -1.50 -7.65
N HIS A 197 -7.35 -2.29 -7.81
CA HIS A 197 -6.27 -2.31 -6.82
C HIS A 197 -5.65 -0.92 -6.61
N MET A 198 -5.33 -0.21 -7.70
CA MET A 198 -4.75 1.14 -7.61
C MET A 198 -5.75 2.21 -7.12
N LEU A 199 -7.04 2.07 -7.42
CA LEU A 199 -8.09 2.91 -6.82
C LEU A 199 -8.12 2.72 -5.30
N THR A 200 -8.14 1.47 -4.84
CA THR A 200 -8.09 1.10 -3.43
C THR A 200 -6.83 1.63 -2.75
N HIS A 201 -5.67 1.54 -3.43
CA HIS A 201 -4.42 2.15 -2.97
C HIS A 201 -4.58 3.65 -2.71
N HIS A 202 -5.03 4.41 -3.71
CA HIS A 202 -5.21 5.85 -3.56
C HIS A 202 -6.21 6.21 -2.46
N ALA A 203 -7.35 5.51 -2.41
CA ALA A 203 -8.36 5.71 -1.38
C ALA A 203 -7.80 5.46 0.03
N LEU A 204 -7.08 4.36 0.23
CA LEU A 204 -6.51 4.03 1.53
C LEU A 204 -5.43 5.02 1.97
N PHE A 205 -4.54 5.45 1.08
CA PHE A 205 -3.52 6.45 1.44
C PHE A 205 -4.16 7.82 1.75
N LEU A 206 -5.19 8.22 1.02
CA LEU A 206 -5.92 9.45 1.31
C LEU A 206 -6.68 9.37 2.64
N LEU A 207 -7.31 8.24 2.95
CA LEU A 207 -8.00 8.03 4.24
C LEU A 207 -7.02 7.89 5.41
N ALA A 208 -5.88 7.21 5.21
CA ALA A 208 -4.91 6.96 6.27
C ALA A 208 -4.12 8.22 6.65
N PHE A 209 -3.81 9.07 5.67
CA PHE A 209 -2.91 10.22 5.89
C PHE A 209 -3.51 11.56 5.50
N GLY A 210 -4.43 11.59 4.53
CA GLY A 210 -4.97 12.84 3.96
C GLY A 210 -6.13 13.46 4.72
N THR A 211 -6.92 12.67 5.45
CA THR A 211 -8.12 13.14 6.17
C THR A 211 -7.88 13.49 7.64
N MET A 212 -6.64 13.36 8.14
CA MET A 212 -6.23 13.81 9.48
C MET A 212 -6.99 13.21 10.67
N PHE A 213 -7.64 12.04 10.53
CA PHE A 213 -8.40 11.43 11.65
C PHE A 213 -7.49 10.91 12.77
N ASP A 214 -6.69 9.88 12.49
CA ASP A 214 -5.72 9.28 13.41
C ASP A 214 -4.68 8.48 12.60
N LEU A 215 -3.40 8.82 12.79
CA LEU A 215 -2.30 8.22 12.03
C LEU A 215 -2.10 6.73 12.35
N SER A 216 -2.34 6.33 13.59
CA SER A 216 -2.25 4.93 14.05
C SER A 216 -3.33 4.08 13.39
N ALA A 217 -4.56 4.57 13.34
CA ALA A 217 -5.67 3.91 12.66
C ALA A 217 -5.41 3.76 11.15
N GLY A 218 -4.82 4.78 10.53
CA GLY A 218 -4.37 4.71 9.13
C GLY A 218 -3.33 3.62 8.88
N ILE A 219 -2.32 3.49 9.76
CA ILE A 219 -1.30 2.43 9.70
C ILE A 219 -1.94 1.05 9.86
N VAL A 220 -2.87 0.90 10.81
CA VAL A 220 -3.62 -0.36 10.99
C VAL A 220 -4.42 -0.72 9.74
N ALA A 221 -5.10 0.25 9.13
CA ALA A 221 -5.86 0.02 7.90
C ALA A 221 -4.96 -0.49 6.76
N LEU A 222 -3.79 0.11 6.56
CA LEU A 222 -2.82 -0.33 5.54
C LEU A 222 -2.25 -1.72 5.83
N ALA A 223 -1.94 -2.00 7.10
CA ALA A 223 -1.49 -3.33 7.51
C ALA A 223 -2.56 -4.40 7.25
N ALA A 224 -3.81 -4.13 7.65
CA ALA A 224 -4.94 -5.00 7.42
C ALA A 224 -5.20 -5.22 5.92
N TRP A 225 -5.15 -4.16 5.11
CA TRP A 225 -5.29 -4.24 3.66
C TRP A 225 -4.28 -5.22 3.04
N ARG A 226 -2.99 -5.07 3.40
CA ARG A 226 -1.91 -5.92 2.88
C ARG A 226 -2.07 -7.37 3.32
N LEU A 227 -2.41 -7.62 4.58
CA LEU A 227 -2.63 -8.97 5.10
C LEU A 227 -3.88 -9.63 4.51
N ALA A 228 -4.94 -8.86 4.27
CA ALA A 228 -6.15 -9.35 3.61
C ALA A 228 -5.91 -9.67 2.13
N GLN A 229 -5.05 -8.90 1.46
CA GLN A 229 -4.62 -9.12 0.08
C GLN A 229 -3.64 -10.27 -0.11
N ALA A 230 -3.08 -10.87 0.96
CA ALA A 230 -2.14 -11.98 0.87
C ALA A 230 -2.77 -13.22 0.17
N ALA A 231 -2.74 -13.21 -1.16
CA ALA A 231 -2.78 -14.37 -2.04
C ALA A 231 -1.39 -15.05 -2.01
N PRO A 232 -1.28 -16.36 -2.32
CA PRO A 232 -0.03 -17.10 -2.15
C PRO A 232 1.10 -16.41 -2.92
N PHE A 233 2.08 -15.92 -2.17
CA PHE A 233 3.25 -15.21 -2.67
C PHE A 233 4.00 -16.08 -3.69
N LYS A 234 3.75 -15.85 -4.99
CA LYS A 234 4.62 -16.28 -6.11
C LYS A 234 5.34 -15.09 -6.75
N ALA A 235 5.53 -14.01 -5.99
CA ALA A 235 6.51 -13.00 -6.35
C ALA A 235 7.85 -13.41 -5.71
N PRO A 236 8.96 -13.47 -6.47
CA PRO A 236 10.28 -13.60 -5.85
C PRO A 236 10.43 -12.41 -4.92
N GLN A 237 10.59 -12.67 -3.63
CA GLN A 237 10.56 -11.71 -2.51
C GLN A 237 9.17 -11.55 -1.84
N ALA A 238 8.79 -12.55 -1.04
CA ALA A 238 8.26 -12.28 0.31
C ALA A 238 9.37 -11.68 1.18
N SER A 239 9.95 -10.58 0.74
CA SER A 239 10.91 -9.79 1.48
C SER A 239 10.12 -8.81 2.32
N LEU A 240 10.41 -8.74 3.62
CA LEU A 240 9.89 -7.67 4.46
C LEU A 240 10.44 -6.29 4.03
N THR A 241 11.33 -6.19 3.03
CA THR A 241 11.92 -4.92 2.56
C THR A 241 11.62 -4.41 1.17
N ALA A 242 11.39 -5.21 0.14
CA ALA A 242 11.45 -4.75 -1.26
C ALA A 242 12.43 -3.56 -1.49
N VAL A 243 13.72 -3.79 -1.23
CA VAL A 243 14.81 -2.99 -1.82
C VAL A 243 15.52 -3.92 -2.80
N PRO A 244 15.76 -3.49 -4.06
CA PRO A 244 16.41 -4.30 -5.10
C PRO A 244 17.79 -4.81 -4.68
#